data_AF-A0A2S6AMI4-F1
#
_entry.id   AF-A0A2S6AMI4-F1
#
_cell.length_a   1.000
_cell.length_b   1.000
_cell.length_c   1.000
_cell.angle_alpha   90.00
_cell.angle_beta   90.00
_cell.angle_gamma   90.00
#
_symmetry.space_group_name_H-M   'P 1'
#
loop_
_entity.id
_entity.type
_entity.pdbx_description
1 polymer ?
#
loop_
_entity_poly.entity_id
_entity_poly.type
_entity_poly.pdbx_seq_one_letter_code
_entity_poly.pdbx_strand_id
1 'polypeptide(L)'
;MVFVSTLTISHTAEEGTLLTGTDRGDGTYEIMVEVRKAIGHWRWGRSLDGWYVVSSRDRQPKQYHIDYAARKLREAGYTVEVQLDRAARATEAAETDRARRQADRVEALQSKASRKDAKAAAAEAAHQRAHDALPPGGEPIKIGHHSERRHRNAIDKAWKAWGRSVEADRDATRAHNRAEAAAYTTEHRNSPQTVANRIDTLEAEQRGDQRALDGHTRRFLDSDGNVYHTETTGPATGEHRERVRARMAQREQDLAYWKQIRQTQIDQGLTPAWGRDDFTVGDFVRAHGAPWRQITRVNAKTVSVVNFPLSSLALHTIAAKITGHRWITADHTVRFRDVTAVMTEAQAHERFSDIFADLDANSLPPRPKRSNGKTKLDYHRGLQAEHWSWTIDGIEYEAVWAHPSRWFATPPEPITEPSVVRLRARRRPPGRLYGEPIELPVTEFAVTGPVCWPEEVHNQVRVLVESRTYLPAA
;
A
#
# COMPACT_ATOMS: atom_id res chain seq x y z
N MET A 1 -54.93 -20.45 -9.71
CA MET A 1 -54.85 -19.43 -8.66
C MET A 1 -53.37 -19.19 -8.41
N VAL A 2 -52.77 -18.17 -9.01
CA VAL A 2 -51.33 -17.88 -8.87
C VAL A 2 -51.17 -17.18 -7.53
N PHE A 3 -50.51 -17.83 -6.57
CA PHE A 3 -50.09 -17.16 -5.34
C PHE A 3 -49.10 -16.08 -5.75
N VAL A 4 -49.53 -14.82 -5.71
CA VAL A 4 -48.63 -13.68 -5.86
C VAL A 4 -47.92 -13.52 -4.53
N SER A 5 -46.80 -14.23 -4.35
CA SER A 5 -45.98 -14.09 -3.16
C SER A 5 -45.43 -12.65 -3.10
N THR A 6 -45.74 -11.94 -2.02
CA THR A 6 -45.22 -10.60 -1.76
C THR A 6 -43.84 -10.71 -1.14
N LEU A 7 -42.85 -10.11 -1.79
CA LEU A 7 -41.47 -10.02 -1.35
C LEU A 7 -41.17 -8.62 -0.82
N THR A 8 -40.36 -8.51 0.22
CA THR A 8 -39.97 -7.21 0.78
C THR A 8 -38.45 -7.07 0.75
N ILE A 9 -37.96 -6.01 0.11
CA ILE A 9 -36.56 -5.58 0.23
C ILE A 9 -36.51 -4.46 1.27
N SER A 10 -36.00 -4.76 2.45
CA SER A 10 -35.82 -3.79 3.53
C SER A 10 -34.37 -3.32 3.63
N HIS A 11 -34.18 -2.08 4.08
CA HIS A 11 -32.88 -1.58 4.48
C HIS A 11 -32.99 -0.72 5.75
N THR A 12 -32.16 -1.05 6.72
CA THR A 12 -31.84 -0.21 7.89
C THR A 12 -30.32 -0.19 8.08
N ALA A 13 -29.82 0.81 8.82
CA ALA A 13 -28.40 0.86 9.16
C ALA A 13 -27.96 -0.39 9.95
N GLU A 14 -28.78 -0.86 10.89
CA GLU A 14 -28.43 -1.99 11.76
C GLU A 14 -28.44 -3.34 11.03
N GLU A 15 -29.51 -3.63 10.29
CA GLU A 15 -29.70 -4.95 9.67
C GLU A 15 -28.98 -5.05 8.32
N GLY A 16 -28.80 -3.91 7.65
CA GLY A 16 -28.34 -3.83 6.28
C GLY A 16 -29.50 -4.03 5.31
N THR A 17 -29.21 -4.39 4.07
CA THR A 17 -30.25 -4.70 3.08
C THR A 17 -30.56 -6.19 3.06
N LEU A 18 -31.83 -6.53 3.28
CA LEU A 18 -32.35 -7.89 3.30
C LEU A 18 -33.49 -8.03 2.28
N LEU A 19 -33.66 -9.24 1.76
CA LEU A 19 -34.85 -9.66 1.00
C LEU A 19 -35.55 -10.75 1.82
N THR A 20 -36.79 -10.49 2.19
CA THR A 20 -37.65 -11.38 2.98
C THR A 20 -38.91 -11.75 2.20
N GLY A 21 -39.63 -12.76 2.69
CA GLY A 21 -40.81 -13.33 2.00
C GLY A 21 -40.49 -14.40 0.96
N THR A 22 -39.23 -14.86 0.90
CA THR A 22 -38.82 -15.95 0.01
C THR A 22 -39.05 -17.31 0.65
N ASP A 23 -39.58 -18.26 -0.10
CA ASP A 23 -39.82 -19.63 0.36
C ASP A 23 -38.99 -20.65 -0.42
N ARG A 24 -38.69 -21.80 0.19
CA ARG A 24 -37.96 -22.86 -0.51
C ARG A 24 -38.81 -23.42 -1.65
N GLY A 25 -38.29 -23.34 -2.87
CA GLY A 25 -38.96 -23.88 -4.07
C GLY A 25 -39.95 -22.91 -4.73
N ASP A 26 -39.99 -21.65 -4.27
CA ASP A 26 -40.83 -20.61 -4.84
C ASP A 26 -40.31 -20.01 -6.16
N GLY A 27 -39.09 -20.36 -6.59
CA GLY A 27 -38.40 -19.83 -7.78
C GLY A 27 -37.53 -18.58 -7.53
N THR A 28 -37.62 -17.98 -6.35
CA THR A 28 -36.88 -16.76 -5.99
C THR A 28 -35.37 -17.02 -5.90
N TYR A 29 -34.97 -18.23 -5.49
CA TYR A 29 -33.56 -18.59 -5.35
C TYR A 29 -32.81 -18.52 -6.69
N GLU A 30 -33.37 -19.11 -7.75
CA GLU A 30 -32.80 -19.15 -9.10
C GLU A 30 -32.65 -17.73 -9.66
N ILE A 31 -33.68 -16.90 -9.50
CA ILE A 31 -33.66 -15.50 -9.94
C ILE A 31 -32.55 -14.72 -9.22
N MET A 32 -32.45 -14.87 -7.90
CA MET A 32 -31.46 -14.15 -7.11
C MET A 32 -30.03 -14.65 -7.35
N VAL A 33 -29.85 -15.92 -7.73
CA VAL A 33 -28.56 -16.43 -8.22
C VAL A 33 -28.16 -15.71 -9.52
N GLU A 34 -29.08 -15.52 -10.47
CA GLU A 34 -28.81 -14.78 -11.70
C GLU A 34 -28.57 -13.29 -11.44
N VAL A 35 -29.34 -12.66 -10.55
CA VAL A 35 -29.09 -11.28 -10.09
C VAL A 35 -27.68 -11.16 -9.52
N ARG A 36 -27.29 -12.09 -8.63
CA ARG A 36 -25.94 -12.13 -8.06
C ARG A 36 -24.86 -12.25 -9.13
N LYS A 37 -25.06 -13.09 -10.15
CA LYS A 37 -24.10 -13.25 -11.26
C LYS A 37 -23.98 -11.96 -12.08
N ALA A 38 -25.08 -11.25 -12.31
CA ALA A 38 -25.11 -10.04 -13.12
C ALA A 38 -24.51 -8.79 -12.45
N ILE A 39 -24.88 -8.52 -11.20
CA ILE A 39 -24.52 -7.26 -10.51
C ILE A 39 -23.71 -7.45 -9.23
N GLY A 40 -23.49 -8.69 -8.80
CA GLY A 40 -22.75 -8.96 -7.58
C GLY A 40 -23.50 -8.56 -6.30
N HIS A 41 -22.77 -8.52 -5.18
CA HIS A 41 -23.20 -8.16 -3.82
C HIS A 41 -24.30 -8.98 -3.13
N TRP A 42 -25.35 -9.44 -3.80
CA TRP A 42 -26.37 -10.30 -3.19
C TRP A 42 -25.80 -11.67 -2.82
N ARG A 43 -26.09 -12.16 -1.61
CA ARG A 43 -25.66 -13.48 -1.12
C ARG A 43 -26.77 -14.12 -0.30
N TRP A 44 -26.87 -15.44 -0.39
CA TRP A 44 -27.68 -16.23 0.52
C TRP A 44 -26.96 -16.42 1.85
N GLY A 45 -27.58 -16.02 2.95
CA GLY A 45 -27.07 -16.22 4.31
C GLY A 45 -27.79 -17.38 4.98
N ARG A 46 -27.10 -18.49 5.23
CA ARG A 46 -27.70 -19.67 5.90
C ARG A 46 -28.23 -19.37 7.31
N SER A 47 -27.57 -18.47 8.04
CA SER A 47 -28.00 -18.07 9.39
C SER A 47 -29.11 -17.02 9.40
N LEU A 48 -29.33 -16.34 8.28
CA LEU A 48 -30.40 -15.36 8.10
C LEU A 48 -31.62 -15.97 7.40
N ASP A 49 -31.47 -17.20 6.90
CA ASP A 49 -32.39 -17.89 6.00
C ASP A 49 -32.95 -16.96 4.90
N GLY A 50 -32.06 -16.17 4.30
CA GLY A 50 -32.48 -15.08 3.43
C GLY A 50 -31.36 -14.52 2.58
N TRP A 51 -31.76 -13.74 1.58
CA TRP A 51 -30.86 -12.99 0.71
C TRP A 51 -30.49 -11.66 1.35
N TYR A 52 -29.22 -11.30 1.32
CA TYR A 52 -28.74 -10.02 1.83
C TYR A 52 -27.71 -9.39 0.89
N VAL A 53 -27.58 -8.07 0.95
CA VAL A 53 -26.53 -7.33 0.24
C VAL A 53 -25.27 -7.28 1.09
N VAL A 54 -24.16 -7.79 0.59
CA VAL A 54 -22.88 -7.79 1.32
C VAL A 54 -22.39 -6.37 1.58
N SER A 55 -21.96 -6.13 2.82
CA SER A 55 -21.35 -4.88 3.27
C SER A 55 -22.32 -3.68 3.10
N SER A 56 -23.58 -3.89 3.52
CA SER A 56 -24.67 -2.91 3.52
C SER A 56 -24.99 -2.35 4.92
N ARG A 57 -24.68 -3.07 6.00
CA ARG A 57 -24.82 -2.57 7.38
C ARG A 57 -23.97 -1.33 7.62
N ASP A 58 -24.49 -0.43 8.44
CA ASP A 58 -23.92 0.86 8.84
C ASP A 58 -23.52 1.73 7.64
N ARG A 59 -24.23 1.61 6.52
CA ARG A 59 -23.98 2.33 5.27
C ARG A 59 -25.29 2.70 4.60
N GLN A 60 -25.24 3.73 3.76
CA GLN A 60 -26.37 4.09 2.89
C GLN A 60 -26.77 2.92 1.98
N PRO A 61 -28.06 2.77 1.65
CA PRO A 61 -28.56 1.67 0.83
C PRO A 61 -27.87 1.67 -0.54
N LYS A 62 -27.46 0.50 -0.99
CA LYS A 62 -26.84 0.31 -2.32
C LYS A 62 -27.92 0.30 -3.40
N GLN A 63 -28.50 1.47 -3.65
CA GLN A 63 -29.71 1.67 -4.45
C GLN A 63 -29.68 0.90 -5.78
N TYR A 64 -28.60 1.00 -6.54
CA TYR A 64 -28.45 0.26 -7.81
C TYR A 64 -28.68 -1.25 -7.68
N HIS A 65 -28.18 -1.87 -6.60
CA HIS A 65 -28.31 -3.32 -6.39
C HIS A 65 -29.72 -3.71 -5.93
N ILE A 66 -30.37 -2.81 -5.19
CA ILE A 66 -31.75 -2.95 -4.73
C ILE A 66 -32.70 -2.85 -5.91
N ASP A 67 -32.58 -1.79 -6.71
CA ASP A 67 -33.46 -1.52 -7.85
C ASP A 67 -33.35 -2.61 -8.90
N TYR A 68 -32.14 -3.08 -9.19
CA TYR A 68 -31.92 -4.16 -10.14
C TYR A 68 -32.57 -5.47 -9.68
N ALA A 69 -32.42 -5.84 -8.40
CA ALA A 69 -33.06 -7.03 -7.85
C ALA A 69 -34.58 -6.91 -7.85
N ALA A 70 -35.11 -5.78 -7.36
CA ALA A 70 -36.54 -5.50 -7.34
C ALA A 70 -37.16 -5.60 -8.74
N ARG A 71 -36.49 -5.02 -9.74
CA ARG A 71 -36.92 -5.12 -11.14
C ARG A 71 -36.93 -6.56 -11.63
N LYS A 72 -35.88 -7.34 -11.38
CA LYS A 72 -35.79 -8.74 -11.84
C LYS A 72 -36.84 -9.65 -11.20
N LEU A 73 -37.12 -9.44 -9.92
CA LEU A 73 -38.19 -10.15 -9.23
C LEU A 73 -39.57 -9.75 -9.77
N ARG A 74 -39.82 -8.46 -10.03
CA ARG A 74 -41.08 -8.01 -10.66
C ARG A 74 -41.27 -8.55 -12.07
N GLU A 75 -40.20 -8.58 -12.89
CA GLU A 75 -40.22 -9.18 -14.23
C GLU A 75 -40.59 -10.66 -14.20
N ALA A 76 -40.27 -11.37 -13.11
CA ALA A 76 -40.62 -12.76 -12.89
C ALA A 76 -42.03 -12.97 -12.28
N GLY A 77 -42.80 -11.89 -12.07
CA GLY A 77 -44.18 -11.94 -11.62
C GLY A 77 -44.41 -11.81 -10.10
N TYR A 78 -43.37 -11.52 -9.32
CA TYR A 78 -43.52 -11.28 -7.87
C TYR A 78 -43.91 -9.83 -7.58
N THR A 79 -44.73 -9.62 -6.55
CA THR A 79 -44.96 -8.28 -5.98
C THR A 79 -43.79 -7.94 -5.05
N VAL A 80 -43.07 -6.85 -5.32
CA VAL A 80 -41.90 -6.46 -4.51
C VAL A 80 -42.09 -5.08 -3.89
N GLU A 81 -42.14 -5.05 -2.56
CA GLU A 81 -42.11 -3.83 -1.75
C GLU A 81 -40.67 -3.45 -1.40
N VAL A 82 -40.35 -2.15 -1.43
CA VAL A 82 -39.01 -1.63 -1.13
C VAL A 82 -39.11 -0.61 0.00
N GLN A 83 -38.61 -0.96 1.18
CA GLN A 83 -38.65 -0.16 2.40
C GLN A 83 -37.23 0.28 2.78
N LEU A 84 -36.93 1.58 2.63
CA LEU A 84 -35.56 2.09 2.80
C LEU A 84 -35.51 3.15 3.90
N ASP A 85 -34.97 2.76 5.06
CA ASP A 85 -34.55 3.70 6.09
C ASP A 85 -33.10 4.14 5.81
N ARG A 86 -32.91 5.45 5.60
CA ARG A 86 -31.60 6.07 5.33
C ARG A 86 -31.03 6.78 6.55
N ALA A 87 -31.75 6.76 7.67
CA ALA A 87 -31.27 7.31 8.93
C ALA A 87 -30.00 6.56 9.33
N ALA A 88 -28.97 7.34 9.58
CA ALA A 88 -27.70 6.79 9.97
C ALA A 88 -27.66 6.64 11.49
N ARG A 89 -27.11 5.51 11.95
CA ARG A 89 -26.97 5.23 13.38
C ARG A 89 -25.74 5.96 13.92
N ALA A 90 -25.79 6.33 15.20
CA ALA A 90 -24.62 6.88 15.89
C ALA A 90 -23.40 5.96 15.70
N THR A 91 -22.27 6.54 15.28
CA THR A 91 -21.03 5.81 14.96
C THR A 91 -20.57 4.93 16.12
N GLU A 92 -20.68 5.43 17.35
CA GLU A 92 -20.28 4.69 18.56
C GLU A 92 -21.07 3.38 18.73
N ALA A 93 -22.39 3.42 18.55
CA ALA A 93 -23.23 2.23 18.67
C ALA A 93 -22.91 1.21 17.56
N ALA A 94 -22.71 1.68 16.33
CA ALA A 94 -22.31 0.83 15.20
C ALA A 94 -20.93 0.18 15.41
N GLU A 95 -19.96 0.93 15.95
CA GLU A 95 -18.63 0.43 16.26
C GLU A 95 -18.65 -0.56 17.44
N THR A 96 -19.47 -0.33 18.45
CA THR A 96 -19.68 -1.24 19.58
C THR A 96 -20.24 -2.58 19.10
N ASP A 97 -21.29 -2.57 18.28
CA ASP A 97 -21.88 -3.79 17.73
C ASP A 97 -20.94 -4.51 16.76
N ARG A 98 -20.09 -3.77 16.05
CA ARG A 98 -19.04 -4.34 15.21
C ARG A 98 -17.95 -5.01 16.05
N ALA A 99 -17.51 -4.36 17.14
CA ALA A 99 -16.52 -4.90 18.07
C ALA A 99 -17.05 -6.19 18.74
N ARG A 100 -18.31 -6.18 19.20
CA ARG A 100 -18.97 -7.36 19.77
C ARG A 100 -18.97 -8.54 18.81
N ARG A 101 -19.46 -8.36 17.57
CA ARG A 101 -19.46 -9.43 16.55
C ARG A 101 -18.07 -9.97 16.24
N GLN A 102 -17.06 -9.10 16.28
CA GLN A 102 -15.68 -9.51 16.05
C GLN A 102 -15.13 -10.30 17.25
N ALA A 103 -15.46 -9.91 18.47
CA ALA A 103 -15.14 -10.66 19.69
C ALA A 103 -15.80 -12.05 19.68
N ASP A 104 -17.10 -12.13 19.40
CA ASP A 104 -17.84 -13.40 19.29
C ASP A 104 -17.21 -14.32 18.24
N ARG A 105 -16.77 -13.75 17.11
CA ARG A 105 -16.07 -14.49 16.05
C ARG A 105 -14.73 -15.04 16.52
N VAL A 106 -13.94 -14.24 17.23
CA VAL A 106 -12.64 -14.65 17.79
C VAL A 106 -12.86 -15.78 18.80
N GLU A 107 -13.80 -15.62 19.73
CA GLU A 107 -14.14 -16.63 20.74
C GLU A 107 -14.61 -17.95 20.11
N ALA A 108 -15.48 -17.89 19.10
CA ALA A 108 -15.93 -19.08 18.39
C ALA A 108 -14.79 -19.81 17.66
N LEU A 109 -13.82 -19.06 17.12
CA LEU A 109 -12.63 -19.63 16.49
C LEU A 109 -11.65 -20.21 17.51
N GLN A 110 -11.45 -19.56 18.65
CA GLN A 110 -10.64 -20.08 19.76
C GLN A 110 -11.23 -21.37 20.30
N SER A 111 -12.54 -21.39 20.57
CA SER A 111 -13.25 -22.60 21.00
C SER A 111 -13.14 -23.73 19.96
N LYS A 112 -13.12 -23.39 18.67
CA LYS A 112 -12.88 -24.35 17.59
C LYS A 112 -11.44 -24.87 17.61
N ALA A 113 -10.45 -24.02 17.88
CA ALA A 113 -9.06 -24.43 18.04
C ALA A 113 -8.91 -25.40 19.23
N SER A 114 -9.48 -25.08 20.40
CA SER A 114 -9.46 -25.98 21.57
C SER A 114 -10.08 -27.35 21.29
N ARG A 115 -11.20 -27.41 20.55
CA ARG A 115 -11.79 -28.69 20.11
C ARG A 115 -10.87 -29.47 19.16
N LYS A 116 -10.08 -28.79 18.34
CA LYS A 116 -9.10 -29.42 17.45
C LYS A 116 -7.87 -29.89 18.22
N ASP A 117 -7.40 -29.14 19.21
CA ASP A 117 -6.33 -29.56 20.13
C ASP A 117 -6.72 -30.84 20.88
N ALA A 118 -7.92 -30.89 21.45
CA ALA A 118 -8.42 -32.10 22.11
C ALA A 118 -8.46 -33.31 21.16
N LYS A 119 -8.83 -33.09 19.89
CA LYS A 119 -8.81 -34.15 18.86
C LYS A 119 -7.38 -34.56 18.50
N ALA A 120 -6.45 -33.62 18.39
CA ALA A 120 -5.04 -33.89 18.13
C ALA A 120 -4.41 -34.69 19.28
N ALA A 121 -4.62 -34.28 20.53
CA ALA A 121 -4.16 -35.01 21.71
C ALA A 121 -4.73 -36.43 21.77
N ALA A 122 -6.02 -36.62 21.46
CA ALA A 122 -6.64 -37.94 21.40
C ALA A 122 -6.06 -38.81 20.26
N ALA A 123 -5.74 -38.21 19.12
CA ALA A 123 -5.11 -38.90 17.99
C ALA A 123 -3.66 -39.30 18.31
N GLU A 124 -2.91 -38.44 18.98
CA GLU A 124 -1.55 -38.72 19.44
C GLU A 124 -1.54 -39.83 20.50
N ALA A 125 -2.43 -39.78 21.49
CA ALA A 125 -2.58 -40.86 22.46
C ALA A 125 -3.00 -42.19 21.80
N ALA A 126 -3.74 -42.16 20.68
CA ALA A 126 -4.07 -43.35 19.90
C ALA A 126 -2.88 -43.85 19.07
N HIS A 127 -2.06 -42.94 18.54
CA HIS A 127 -0.80 -43.24 17.88
C HIS A 127 0.17 -43.91 18.85
N GLN A 128 0.42 -43.32 20.02
CA GLN A 128 1.31 -43.88 21.04
C GLN A 128 0.89 -45.30 21.44
N ARG A 129 -0.40 -45.53 21.74
CA ARG A 129 -0.91 -46.88 22.05
C ARG A 129 -0.73 -47.89 20.90
N ALA A 130 -0.82 -47.44 19.65
CA ALA A 130 -0.62 -48.30 18.50
C ALA A 130 0.87 -48.60 18.27
N HIS A 131 1.74 -47.62 18.54
CA HIS A 131 3.19 -47.75 18.51
C HIS A 131 3.68 -48.70 19.62
N ASP A 132 3.21 -48.54 20.86
CA ASP A 132 3.58 -49.38 22.00
C ASP A 132 3.13 -50.85 21.83
N ALA A 133 2.16 -51.10 20.96
CA ALA A 133 1.70 -52.44 20.60
C ALA A 133 2.57 -53.12 19.53
N LEU A 134 3.58 -52.43 18.97
CA LEU A 134 4.53 -53.03 18.05
C LEU A 134 5.50 -53.97 18.78
N PRO A 135 6.02 -55.01 18.09
CA PRO A 135 7.05 -55.86 18.67
C PRO A 135 8.26 -55.04 19.14
N PRO A 136 8.79 -55.33 20.35
CA PRO A 136 9.89 -54.55 20.92
C PRO A 136 11.15 -54.69 20.07
N GLY A 137 11.95 -53.63 20.03
CA GLY A 137 13.27 -53.66 19.37
C GLY A 137 13.24 -53.76 17.84
N GLY A 138 12.08 -53.58 17.19
CA GLY A 138 11.98 -53.62 15.74
C GLY A 138 12.21 -55.01 15.14
N GLU A 139 11.69 -56.05 15.81
CA GLU A 139 11.79 -57.44 15.35
C GLU A 139 11.40 -57.56 13.86
N PRO A 140 12.16 -58.27 13.02
CA PRO A 140 11.77 -58.49 11.62
C PRO A 140 10.46 -59.29 11.49
N ILE A 141 9.71 -59.06 10.42
CA ILE A 141 8.52 -59.86 10.10
C ILE A 141 8.96 -61.27 9.71
N LYS A 142 8.54 -62.27 10.49
CA LYS A 142 8.78 -63.70 10.21
C LYS A 142 7.84 -64.18 9.11
N ILE A 143 8.31 -64.19 7.87
CA ILE A 143 7.53 -64.60 6.69
C ILE A 143 7.21 -66.11 6.77
N GLY A 144 5.95 -66.48 6.53
CA GLY A 144 5.47 -67.87 6.61
C GLY A 144 5.13 -68.35 8.03
N HIS A 145 5.36 -67.53 9.06
CA HIS A 145 5.05 -67.88 10.44
C HIS A 145 3.61 -67.48 10.83
N HIS A 146 2.98 -68.20 11.76
CA HIS A 146 1.59 -67.92 12.18
C HIS A 146 1.37 -66.51 12.77
N SER A 147 2.44 -65.83 13.20
CA SER A 147 2.41 -64.45 13.73
C SER A 147 2.52 -63.35 12.65
N GLU A 148 2.86 -63.71 11.41
CA GLU A 148 3.11 -62.77 10.30
C GLU A 148 1.95 -61.79 10.09
N ARG A 149 0.71 -62.32 10.01
CA ARG A 149 -0.50 -61.51 9.82
C ARG A 149 -0.72 -60.52 10.97
N ARG A 150 -0.47 -60.94 12.20
CA ARG A 150 -0.60 -60.06 13.39
C ARG A 150 0.42 -58.93 13.34
N HIS A 151 1.67 -59.24 12.97
CA HIS A 151 2.74 -58.26 12.87
C HIS A 151 2.43 -57.20 11.79
N ARG A 152 2.07 -57.61 10.56
CA ARG A 152 1.69 -56.67 9.49
C ARG A 152 0.53 -55.76 9.90
N ASN A 153 -0.49 -56.32 10.54
CA ASN A 153 -1.64 -55.55 11.02
C ASN A 153 -1.25 -54.54 12.11
N ALA A 154 -0.32 -54.88 13.00
CA ALA A 154 0.17 -53.96 14.03
C ALA A 154 0.90 -52.77 13.41
N ILE A 155 1.80 -53.02 12.44
CA ILE A 155 2.51 -51.97 11.69
C ILE A 155 1.52 -51.08 10.93
N ASP A 156 0.57 -51.65 10.18
CA ASP A 156 -0.44 -50.89 9.44
C ASP A 156 -1.31 -50.03 10.37
N LYS A 157 -1.70 -50.57 11.52
CA LYS A 157 -2.48 -49.83 12.53
C LYS A 157 -1.68 -48.66 13.11
N ALA A 158 -0.41 -48.88 13.44
CA ALA A 158 0.49 -47.83 13.93
C ALA A 158 0.70 -46.74 12.87
N TRP A 159 1.00 -47.12 11.62
CA TRP A 159 1.15 -46.19 10.49
C TRP A 159 -0.10 -45.33 10.24
N LYS A 160 -1.28 -45.97 10.21
CA LYS A 160 -2.55 -45.25 10.06
C LYS A 160 -2.85 -44.35 11.26
N ALA A 161 -2.48 -44.76 12.48
CA ALA A 161 -2.67 -43.93 13.67
C ALA A 161 -1.75 -42.71 13.66
N TRP A 162 -0.49 -42.88 13.26
CA TRP A 162 0.46 -41.80 13.05
C TRP A 162 -0.04 -40.80 12.01
N GLY A 163 -0.47 -41.28 10.84
CA GLY A 163 -1.03 -40.41 9.79
C GLY A 163 -2.24 -39.59 10.26
N ARG A 164 -3.14 -40.21 11.05
CA ARG A 164 -4.28 -39.49 11.67
C ARG A 164 -3.82 -38.46 12.72
N SER A 165 -2.78 -38.75 13.49
CA SER A 165 -2.22 -37.79 14.45
C SER A 165 -1.66 -36.56 13.73
N VAL A 166 -0.84 -36.78 12.71
CA VAL A 166 -0.26 -35.69 11.89
C VAL A 166 -1.36 -34.85 11.22
N GLU A 167 -2.41 -35.48 10.69
CA GLU A 167 -3.53 -34.74 10.10
C GLU A 167 -4.30 -33.93 11.14
N ALA A 168 -4.54 -34.50 12.33
CA ALA A 168 -5.23 -33.83 13.42
C ALA A 168 -4.43 -32.64 13.96
N ASP A 169 -3.11 -32.77 14.07
CA ASP A 169 -2.18 -31.71 14.44
C ASP A 169 -2.21 -30.55 13.42
N ARG A 170 -2.09 -30.85 12.12
CA ARG A 170 -2.23 -29.84 11.05
C ARG A 170 -3.58 -29.13 11.10
N ASP A 171 -4.65 -29.86 11.42
CA ASP A 171 -5.99 -29.32 11.60
C ASP A 171 -6.07 -28.35 12.79
N ALA A 172 -5.38 -28.66 13.90
CA ALA A 172 -5.26 -27.82 15.07
C ALA A 172 -4.44 -26.55 14.76
N THR A 173 -3.27 -26.67 14.14
CA THR A 173 -2.46 -25.52 13.69
C THR A 173 -3.26 -24.59 12.78
N ARG A 174 -4.00 -25.14 11.79
CA ARG A 174 -4.86 -24.33 10.92
C ARG A 174 -5.97 -23.61 11.69
N ALA A 175 -6.51 -24.21 12.75
CA ALA A 175 -7.53 -23.59 13.58
C ALA A 175 -6.94 -22.44 14.42
N HIS A 176 -5.76 -22.65 15.02
CA HIS A 176 -5.00 -21.61 15.74
C HIS A 176 -4.65 -20.43 14.84
N ASN A 177 -4.01 -20.67 13.70
CA ASN A 177 -3.65 -19.59 12.76
C ASN A 177 -4.88 -18.77 12.33
N ARG A 178 -6.06 -19.39 12.22
CA ARG A 178 -7.31 -18.67 11.91
C ARG A 178 -7.83 -17.85 13.09
N ALA A 179 -7.71 -18.35 14.32
CA ALA A 179 -8.08 -17.62 15.52
C ALA A 179 -7.15 -16.41 15.73
N GLU A 180 -5.84 -16.61 15.63
CA GLU A 180 -4.84 -15.55 15.73
C GLU A 180 -5.02 -14.48 14.66
N ALA A 181 -5.20 -14.88 13.39
CA ALA A 181 -5.45 -13.93 12.31
C ALA A 181 -6.72 -13.09 12.55
N ALA A 182 -7.78 -13.69 13.12
CA ALA A 182 -8.99 -12.97 13.46
C ALA A 182 -8.77 -11.97 14.61
N ALA A 183 -8.01 -12.35 15.64
CA ALA A 183 -7.63 -11.44 16.74
C ALA A 183 -6.77 -10.28 16.21
N TYR A 184 -5.71 -10.59 15.47
CA TYR A 184 -4.80 -9.59 14.89
C TYR A 184 -5.52 -8.60 13.96
N THR A 185 -6.47 -9.07 13.13
CA THR A 185 -7.26 -8.19 12.27
C THR A 185 -8.05 -7.14 13.07
N THR A 186 -8.52 -7.52 14.26
CA THR A 186 -9.26 -6.64 15.18
C THR A 186 -8.34 -5.56 15.75
N GLU A 187 -7.19 -5.98 16.25
CA GLU A 187 -6.17 -5.08 16.79
C GLU A 187 -5.66 -4.12 15.71
N HIS A 188 -5.28 -4.64 14.54
CA HIS A 188 -4.78 -3.85 13.43
C HIS A 188 -5.77 -2.75 13.00
N ARG A 189 -7.09 -3.04 13.00
CA ARG A 189 -8.12 -2.06 12.67
C ARG A 189 -8.11 -0.82 13.56
N ASN A 190 -7.76 -1.01 14.83
CA ASN A 190 -7.73 0.02 15.86
C ASN A 190 -6.31 0.51 16.15
N SER A 191 -5.29 0.02 15.42
CA SER A 191 -3.93 0.54 15.51
C SER A 191 -3.88 2.05 15.22
N PRO A 192 -2.99 2.82 15.88
CA PRO A 192 -2.91 4.26 15.70
C PRO A 192 -2.74 4.71 14.24
N GLN A 193 -1.95 3.97 13.46
CA GLN A 193 -1.75 4.26 12.03
C GLN A 193 -3.04 4.03 11.22
N THR A 194 -3.77 2.94 11.49
CA THR A 194 -5.02 2.66 10.78
C THR A 194 -6.10 3.68 11.11
N VAL A 195 -6.20 4.11 12.37
CA VAL A 195 -7.10 5.19 12.77
C VAL A 195 -6.76 6.48 12.03
N ALA A 196 -5.49 6.86 11.93
CA ALA A 196 -5.08 8.06 11.20
C ALA A 196 -5.38 7.96 9.70
N ASN A 197 -5.16 6.79 9.09
CA ASN A 197 -5.53 6.51 7.69
C ASN A 197 -7.02 6.67 7.45
N ARG A 198 -7.83 6.19 8.40
CA ARG A 198 -9.28 6.32 8.35
C ARG A 198 -9.71 7.78 8.42
N ILE A 199 -9.15 8.56 9.35
CA ILE A 199 -9.44 10.00 9.46
C ILE A 199 -9.07 10.72 8.14
N ASP A 200 -7.88 10.48 7.60
CA ASP A 200 -7.44 11.11 6.34
C ASP A 200 -8.39 10.76 5.17
N THR A 201 -8.84 9.52 5.11
CA THR A 201 -9.78 9.05 4.08
C THR A 201 -11.13 9.74 4.24
N LEU A 202 -11.68 9.76 5.45
CA LEU A 202 -12.95 10.42 5.76
C LEU A 202 -12.89 11.92 5.46
N GLU A 203 -11.79 12.61 5.82
CA GLU A 203 -11.59 14.04 5.50
C GLU A 203 -11.44 14.28 3.99
N ALA A 204 -10.78 13.37 3.26
CA ALA A 204 -10.67 13.46 1.80
C ALA A 204 -12.02 13.26 1.11
N GLU A 205 -12.80 12.28 1.55
CA GLU A 205 -14.16 12.04 1.06
C GLU A 205 -15.11 13.18 1.40
N GLN A 206 -15.04 13.73 2.62
CA GLN A 206 -15.83 14.91 3.02
C GLN A 206 -15.55 16.10 2.09
N ARG A 207 -14.28 16.37 1.78
CA ARG A 207 -13.91 17.39 0.79
C ARG A 207 -14.40 17.07 -0.62
N GLY A 208 -14.44 15.78 -0.98
CA GLY A 208 -15.00 15.32 -2.25
C GLY A 208 -16.48 15.63 -2.38
N ASP A 209 -17.25 15.36 -1.34
CA ASP A 209 -18.68 15.63 -1.30
C ASP A 209 -19.00 17.12 -1.25
N GLN A 210 -18.21 17.89 -0.50
CA GLN A 210 -18.33 19.36 -0.51
C GLN A 210 -18.15 19.91 -1.93
N ARG A 211 -17.12 19.45 -2.67
CA ARG A 211 -16.94 19.81 -4.09
C ARG A 211 -18.11 19.38 -4.99
N ALA A 212 -18.79 18.28 -4.66
CA ALA A 212 -19.98 17.86 -5.39
C ALA A 212 -21.19 18.77 -5.10
N LEU A 213 -21.34 19.25 -3.86
CA LEU A 213 -22.40 20.20 -3.49
C LEU A 213 -22.21 21.58 -4.12
N ASP A 214 -20.97 22.06 -4.16
CA ASP A 214 -20.63 23.41 -4.63
C ASP A 214 -20.47 23.45 -6.16
N GLY A 215 -20.19 22.31 -6.78
CA GLY A 215 -19.68 22.25 -8.14
C GLY A 215 -18.19 22.53 -8.17
N HIS A 216 -17.52 22.10 -9.24
CA HIS A 216 -16.09 22.34 -9.40
C HIS A 216 -15.69 22.39 -10.87
N THR A 217 -14.59 23.08 -11.12
CA THR A 217 -13.97 23.16 -12.44
C THR A 217 -12.58 22.53 -12.40
N ARG A 218 -12.33 21.55 -13.26
CA ARG A 218 -11.03 20.91 -13.42
C ARG A 218 -10.38 21.41 -14.71
N ARG A 219 -9.15 21.91 -14.59
CA ARG A 219 -8.32 22.33 -15.73
C ARG A 219 -7.25 21.28 -15.99
N PHE A 220 -7.08 20.91 -17.26
CA PHE A 220 -6.03 20.00 -17.71
C PHE A 220 -4.95 20.84 -18.40
N LEU A 221 -3.72 20.69 -17.90
CA LEU A 221 -2.55 21.44 -18.35
C LEU A 221 -1.69 20.56 -19.26
N ASP A 222 -1.12 21.14 -20.31
CA ASP A 222 -0.11 20.50 -21.14
C ASP A 222 1.29 20.53 -20.48
N SER A 223 2.30 20.04 -21.19
CA SER A 223 3.68 20.02 -20.72
C SER A 223 4.27 21.41 -20.46
N ASP A 224 3.73 22.43 -21.10
CA ASP A 224 4.18 23.82 -21.02
C ASP A 224 3.40 24.62 -19.96
N GLY A 225 2.44 23.97 -19.29
CA GLY A 225 1.62 24.57 -18.24
C GLY A 225 0.41 25.34 -18.77
N ASN A 226 0.09 25.24 -20.06
CA ASN A 226 -1.08 25.87 -20.66
C ASN A 226 -2.31 24.98 -20.52
N VAL A 227 -3.49 25.60 -20.33
CA VAL A 227 -4.76 24.87 -20.23
C VAL A 227 -5.20 24.42 -21.62
N TYR A 228 -5.27 23.12 -21.87
CA TYR A 228 -5.80 22.59 -23.14
C TYR A 228 -7.24 22.08 -23.05
N HIS A 229 -7.73 21.76 -21.84
CA HIS A 229 -9.09 21.28 -21.63
C HIS A 229 -9.61 21.70 -20.27
N THR A 230 -10.92 21.97 -20.18
CA THR A 230 -11.60 22.36 -18.94
C THR A 230 -12.91 21.60 -18.81
N GLU A 231 -13.10 20.94 -17.67
CA GLU A 231 -14.34 20.27 -17.30
C GLU A 231 -15.00 21.01 -16.16
N THR A 232 -16.22 21.50 -16.40
CA THR A 232 -17.04 22.17 -15.38
C THR A 232 -18.17 21.24 -14.98
N THR A 233 -18.21 20.90 -13.70
CA THR A 233 -19.31 20.15 -13.09
C THR A 233 -20.14 21.11 -12.23
N GLY A 234 -21.42 21.26 -12.56
CA GLY A 234 -22.34 22.08 -11.77
C GLY A 234 -22.61 21.52 -10.37
N PRO A 235 -23.15 22.34 -9.46
CA PRO A 235 -23.51 21.89 -8.11
C PRO A 235 -24.56 20.77 -8.14
N ALA A 236 -24.49 19.84 -7.19
CA ALA A 236 -25.50 18.80 -7.03
C ALA A 236 -26.89 19.40 -6.78
N THR A 237 -27.90 18.86 -7.48
CA THR A 237 -29.30 19.29 -7.42
C THR A 237 -30.24 18.13 -7.03
N GLY A 238 -31.46 18.48 -6.61
CA GLY A 238 -32.54 17.53 -6.31
C GLY A 238 -32.16 16.43 -5.33
N GLU A 239 -32.61 15.21 -5.61
CA GLU A 239 -32.36 14.02 -4.78
C GLU A 239 -30.86 13.70 -4.63
N HIS A 240 -30.04 14.01 -5.65
CA HIS A 240 -28.60 13.80 -5.54
C HIS A 240 -27.98 14.70 -4.47
N ARG A 241 -28.38 15.97 -4.40
CA ARG A 241 -27.93 16.93 -3.38
C ARG A 241 -28.24 16.44 -1.96
N GLU A 242 -29.47 15.98 -1.74
CA GLU A 242 -29.91 15.49 -0.42
C GLU A 242 -29.15 14.22 -0.01
N ARG A 243 -28.87 13.30 -0.95
CA ARG A 243 -28.02 12.13 -0.69
C ARG A 243 -26.59 12.51 -0.31
N VAL A 244 -26.01 13.51 -0.98
CA VAL A 244 -24.66 14.00 -0.64
C VAL A 244 -24.64 14.62 0.76
N ARG A 245 -25.65 15.45 1.10
CA ARG A 245 -25.81 16.03 2.45
C ARG A 245 -25.94 14.97 3.53
N ALA A 246 -26.80 13.98 3.34
CA ALA A 246 -26.97 12.88 4.30
C ALA A 246 -25.66 12.10 4.51
N ARG A 247 -24.91 11.85 3.43
CA ARG A 247 -23.61 11.16 3.50
C ARG A 247 -22.55 12.00 4.23
N MET A 248 -22.54 13.32 4.03
CA MET A 248 -21.65 14.24 4.75
C MET A 248 -21.97 14.28 6.25
N ALA A 249 -23.24 14.38 6.62
CA ALA A 249 -23.67 14.38 8.02
C ALA A 249 -23.22 13.10 8.74
N GLN A 250 -23.34 11.93 8.09
CA GLN A 250 -22.81 10.68 8.65
C GLN A 250 -21.28 10.73 8.81
N ARG A 251 -20.55 11.22 7.80
CA ARG A 251 -19.08 11.29 7.87
C ARG A 251 -18.59 12.25 8.95
N GLU A 252 -19.33 13.31 9.24
CA GLU A 252 -19.02 14.23 10.34
C GLU A 252 -19.09 13.52 11.69
N GLN A 253 -20.12 12.68 11.90
CA GLN A 253 -20.22 11.83 13.10
C GLN A 253 -19.07 10.82 13.16
N ASP A 254 -18.74 10.18 12.03
CA ASP A 254 -17.62 9.24 11.97
C ASP A 254 -16.28 9.93 12.27
N LEU A 255 -16.05 11.11 11.70
CA LEU A 255 -14.85 11.91 11.95
C LEU A 255 -14.73 12.31 13.41
N ALA A 256 -15.83 12.76 14.04
CA ALA A 256 -15.84 13.12 15.45
C ALA A 256 -15.44 11.92 16.33
N TYR A 257 -16.06 10.77 16.11
CA TYR A 257 -15.74 9.53 16.82
C TYR A 257 -14.28 9.11 16.63
N TRP A 258 -13.79 9.03 15.39
CA TRP A 258 -12.41 8.59 15.14
C TRP A 258 -11.36 9.59 15.64
N LYS A 259 -11.65 10.89 15.62
CA LYS A 259 -10.78 11.92 16.21
C LYS A 259 -10.70 11.77 17.73
N GLN A 260 -11.82 11.45 18.40
CA GLN A 260 -11.81 11.15 19.83
C GLN A 260 -10.95 9.91 20.12
N ILE A 261 -11.12 8.82 19.37
CA ILE A 261 -10.27 7.62 19.52
C ILE A 261 -8.78 7.96 19.31
N ARG A 262 -8.45 8.77 18.30
CA ARG A 262 -7.08 9.22 18.06
C ARG A 262 -6.53 10.04 19.22
N GLN A 263 -7.35 10.90 19.83
CA GLN A 263 -6.96 11.67 21.01
C GLN A 263 -6.70 10.74 22.20
N THR A 264 -7.58 9.76 22.46
CA THR A 264 -7.36 8.76 23.49
C THR A 264 -6.06 7.97 23.28
N GLN A 265 -5.72 7.62 22.03
CA GLN A 265 -4.44 6.96 21.72
C GLN A 265 -3.23 7.84 22.02
N ILE A 266 -3.36 9.15 21.80
CA ILE A 266 -2.33 10.14 22.14
C ILE A 266 -2.18 10.23 23.67
N ASP A 267 -3.31 10.38 24.39
CA ASP A 267 -3.33 10.55 25.84
C ASP A 267 -2.77 9.31 26.56
N GLN A 268 -2.97 8.11 25.97
CA GLN A 268 -2.42 6.84 26.45
C GLN A 268 -0.94 6.62 26.03
N GLY A 269 -0.34 7.53 25.28
CA GLY A 269 1.05 7.42 24.81
C GLY A 269 1.27 6.36 23.71
N LEU A 270 0.20 5.86 23.08
CA LEU A 270 0.30 4.86 21.99
C LEU A 270 0.83 5.46 20.68
N THR A 271 0.64 6.77 20.50
CA THR A 271 1.18 7.52 19.36
C THR A 271 1.49 8.95 19.80
N PRO A 272 2.58 9.56 19.29
CA PRO A 272 2.84 10.98 19.56
C PRO A 272 1.82 11.89 18.87
N ALA A 273 1.64 13.10 19.43
CA ALA A 273 0.78 14.17 18.92
C ALA A 273 1.55 15.19 18.06
N TRP A 274 2.39 14.72 17.14
CA TRP A 274 3.26 15.60 16.37
C TRP A 274 2.48 16.65 15.55
N GLY A 275 2.77 17.92 15.82
CA GLY A 275 2.40 19.09 15.04
C GLY A 275 3.58 19.64 14.25
N ARG A 276 3.36 20.74 13.54
CA ARG A 276 4.39 21.40 12.73
C ARG A 276 5.55 21.91 13.59
N ASP A 277 5.24 22.44 14.77
CA ASP A 277 6.19 23.14 15.63
C ASP A 277 7.12 22.18 16.39
N ASP A 278 6.87 20.87 16.31
CA ASP A 278 7.75 19.81 16.84
C ASP A 278 8.92 19.48 15.91
N PHE A 279 9.01 20.12 14.74
CA PHE A 279 10.02 19.82 13.73
C PHE A 279 10.78 21.06 13.31
N THR A 280 12.11 20.97 13.32
CA THR A 280 13.00 21.99 12.75
C THR A 280 13.77 21.42 11.56
N VAL A 281 14.05 22.26 10.57
CA VAL A 281 14.96 21.86 9.47
C VAL A 281 16.35 21.63 10.05
N GLY A 282 16.99 20.52 9.70
CA GLY A 282 18.26 20.09 10.27
C GLY A 282 18.14 18.96 11.30
N ASP A 283 17.00 18.86 11.99
CA ASP A 283 16.71 17.76 12.93
C ASP A 283 16.51 16.43 12.21
N PHE A 284 16.46 15.34 12.98
CA PHE A 284 16.29 13.98 12.48
C PHE A 284 14.97 13.37 12.92
N VAL A 285 14.34 12.63 12.00
CA VAL A 285 13.11 11.87 12.29
C VAL A 285 13.28 10.42 11.93
N ARG A 286 12.53 9.56 12.62
CA ARG A 286 12.43 8.14 12.32
C ARG A 286 10.99 7.76 11.99
N ALA A 287 10.77 7.08 10.86
CA ALA A 287 9.45 6.64 10.41
C ALA A 287 9.51 5.24 9.79
N HIS A 288 8.40 4.49 9.83
CA HIS A 288 8.26 3.19 9.16
C HIS A 288 9.35 2.13 9.46
N GLY A 289 9.96 2.16 10.64
CA GLY A 289 11.08 1.26 10.98
C GLY A 289 12.36 1.53 10.17
N ALA A 290 12.41 2.65 9.44
CA ALA A 290 13.59 3.11 8.71
C ALA A 290 14.62 3.74 9.66
N PRO A 291 15.88 3.95 9.21
CA PRO A 291 16.86 4.69 10.00
C PRO A 291 16.48 6.17 10.18
N TRP A 292 17.22 6.87 11.05
CA TRP A 292 17.07 8.31 11.26
C TRP A 292 17.37 9.08 9.97
N ARG A 293 16.51 10.01 9.58
CA ARG A 293 16.68 10.84 8.38
C ARG A 293 16.58 12.32 8.71
N GLN A 294 17.50 13.11 8.19
CA GLN A 294 17.53 14.55 8.38
C GLN A 294 16.36 15.23 7.67
N ILE A 295 15.73 16.18 8.34
CA ILE A 295 14.67 17.03 7.82
C ILE A 295 15.26 18.12 6.92
N THR A 296 14.82 18.17 5.68
CA THR A 296 15.19 19.19 4.70
C THR A 296 14.14 20.28 4.54
N ARG A 297 12.87 19.98 4.86
CA ARG A 297 11.76 20.94 4.83
C ARG A 297 10.66 20.52 5.81
N VAL A 298 10.05 21.51 6.46
CA VAL A 298 8.86 21.32 7.29
C VAL A 298 7.64 21.93 6.60
N ASN A 299 6.65 21.11 6.27
CA ASN A 299 5.37 21.53 5.70
C ASN A 299 4.27 21.49 6.77
N ALA A 300 3.04 21.87 6.43
CA ALA A 300 1.94 21.94 7.40
C ALA A 300 1.50 20.58 7.99
N LYS A 301 1.71 19.47 7.27
CA LYS A 301 1.28 18.11 7.69
C LYS A 301 2.35 17.04 7.50
N THR A 302 3.50 17.43 6.97
CA THR A 302 4.56 16.51 6.54
C THR A 302 5.93 17.15 6.74
N VAL A 303 6.94 16.33 6.93
CA VAL A 303 8.33 16.73 6.79
C VAL A 303 8.91 16.09 5.52
N SER A 304 9.71 16.85 4.80
CA SER A 304 10.55 16.34 3.73
C SER A 304 11.89 15.94 4.35
N VAL A 305 12.30 14.70 4.14
CA VAL A 305 13.52 14.13 4.72
C VAL A 305 14.47 13.69 3.63
N VAL A 306 15.75 13.64 3.95
CA VAL A 306 16.77 13.12 3.03
C VAL A 306 16.41 11.70 2.63
N ASN A 307 16.42 11.45 1.31
CA ASN A 307 16.17 10.14 0.75
C ASN A 307 17.38 9.63 0.00
N PHE A 308 17.75 8.40 0.31
CA PHE A 308 18.73 7.64 -0.43
C PHE A 308 18.00 6.58 -1.25
N PRO A 309 18.25 6.47 -2.57
CA PRO A 309 17.93 5.25 -3.29
C PRO A 309 18.84 4.17 -2.70
N LEU A 310 18.33 3.44 -1.71
CA LEU A 310 19.11 2.47 -0.94
C LEU A 310 19.72 1.42 -1.88
N SER A 311 21.05 1.36 -1.88
CA SER A 311 21.71 0.06 -1.97
C SER A 311 21.30 -0.73 -0.73
N SER A 312 20.80 -1.95 -0.91
CA SER A 312 20.40 -2.86 0.17
C SER A 312 21.57 -3.29 1.08
N LEU A 313 22.79 -2.82 0.81
CA LEU A 313 24.02 -3.21 1.50
C LEU A 313 24.50 -2.20 2.54
N ALA A 314 23.95 -0.98 2.58
CA ALA A 314 24.35 0.03 3.55
C ALA A 314 23.26 0.23 4.60
N LEU A 315 23.40 -0.45 5.75
CA LEU A 315 22.64 -0.17 6.96
C LEU A 315 23.17 1.12 7.57
N HIS A 316 22.74 2.28 7.06
CA HIS A 316 23.02 3.54 7.72
C HIS A 316 22.07 3.71 8.90
N THR A 317 22.58 3.84 10.12
CA THR A 317 21.77 4.13 11.31
C THR A 317 21.17 5.55 11.27
N ILE A 318 21.85 6.46 10.57
CA ILE A 318 21.46 7.86 10.37
C ILE A 318 21.80 8.34 8.95
N ALA A 319 20.93 9.16 8.38
CA ALA A 319 20.97 9.66 7.01
C ALA A 319 20.82 11.19 7.01
N ALA A 320 21.91 11.90 6.79
CA ALA A 320 21.98 13.35 6.66
C ALA A 320 22.31 13.78 5.22
N LYS A 321 22.04 15.05 4.87
CA LYS A 321 22.40 15.58 3.55
C LYS A 321 23.91 15.52 3.29
N ILE A 322 24.70 15.61 4.36
CA ILE A 322 26.17 15.53 4.35
C ILE A 322 26.65 14.08 4.22
N THR A 323 25.92 13.09 4.78
CA THR A 323 26.14 11.63 4.50
C THR A 323 25.78 11.23 3.08
N GLY A 324 25.43 12.23 2.27
CA GLY A 324 24.96 12.11 0.92
C GLY A 324 25.89 11.35 0.02
N HIS A 325 25.66 10.05 -0.22
CA HIS A 325 26.13 9.45 -1.48
C HIS A 325 25.71 10.40 -2.61
N ARG A 326 26.52 10.56 -3.66
CA ARG A 326 26.36 11.49 -4.81
C ARG A 326 24.99 11.43 -5.53
N TRP A 327 24.11 10.59 -5.01
CA TRP A 327 22.80 10.16 -5.40
C TRP A 327 21.66 10.61 -4.48
N ILE A 328 21.82 11.61 -3.61
CA ILE A 328 20.65 12.22 -2.95
C ILE A 328 19.66 12.62 -4.04
N THR A 329 18.55 11.89 -4.12
CA THR A 329 17.51 12.09 -5.11
C THR A 329 16.22 12.34 -4.40
N ALA A 330 15.78 13.60 -4.50
CA ALA A 330 14.53 14.14 -4.00
C ALA A 330 14.31 13.95 -2.49
N ASP A 331 13.72 14.95 -1.86
CA ASP A 331 13.29 14.77 -0.49
C ASP A 331 12.14 13.75 -0.46
N HIS A 332 12.19 12.79 0.47
CA HIS A 332 11.07 11.90 0.72
C HIS A 332 10.09 12.58 1.67
N THR A 333 8.81 12.57 1.33
CA THR A 333 7.79 13.19 2.17
C THR A 333 7.27 12.19 3.20
N VAL A 334 7.47 12.48 4.47
CA VAL A 334 6.96 11.70 5.62
C VAL A 334 5.85 12.48 6.29
N ARG A 335 4.69 11.86 6.55
CA ARG A 335 3.59 12.52 7.29
C ARG A 335 3.90 12.51 8.78
N PHE A 336 3.46 13.54 9.51
CA PHE A 336 3.72 13.65 10.95
C PHE A 336 3.27 12.41 11.74
N ARG A 337 2.09 11.88 11.42
CA ARG A 337 1.53 10.66 12.03
C ARG A 337 2.35 9.38 11.80
N ASP A 338 3.25 9.36 10.81
CA ASP A 338 4.11 8.23 10.50
C ASP A 338 5.47 8.35 11.22
N VAL A 339 5.75 9.51 11.83
CA VAL A 339 6.94 9.75 12.64
C VAL A 339 6.81 9.07 13.99
N THR A 340 7.77 8.22 14.30
CA THR A 340 7.85 7.45 15.55
C THR A 340 8.77 8.10 16.57
N ALA A 341 9.75 8.89 16.13
CA ALA A 341 10.69 9.58 17.01
C ALA A 341 11.32 10.78 16.29
N VAL A 342 11.73 11.78 17.08
CA VAL A 342 12.45 12.98 16.67
C VAL A 342 13.72 13.09 17.51
N MET A 343 14.77 13.64 16.92
CA MET A 343 16.06 13.88 17.57
C MET A 343 16.64 15.18 17.02
N THR A 344 17.07 16.08 17.90
CA THR A 344 17.67 17.34 17.44
C THR A 344 19.01 17.09 16.78
N GLU A 345 19.47 18.02 15.95
CA GLU A 345 20.81 17.93 15.35
C GLU A 345 21.91 17.77 16.43
N ALA A 346 21.86 18.54 17.52
CA ALA A 346 22.82 18.42 18.62
C ALA A 346 22.81 17.02 19.27
N GLN A 347 21.63 16.46 19.53
CA GLN A 347 21.50 15.10 20.05
C GLN A 347 22.00 14.04 19.06
N ALA A 348 21.86 14.30 17.76
CA ALA A 348 22.39 13.43 16.72
C ALA A 348 23.92 13.40 16.76
N HIS A 349 24.56 14.58 16.86
CA HIS A 349 26.01 14.71 16.98
C HIS A 349 26.56 14.05 18.25
N GLU A 350 25.83 14.14 19.37
CA GLU A 350 26.23 13.47 20.61
C GLU A 350 26.09 11.94 20.50
N ARG A 351 24.97 11.45 19.95
CA ARG A 351 24.64 10.03 19.89
C ARG A 351 25.44 9.26 18.84
N PHE A 352 25.79 9.91 17.74
CA PHE A 352 26.47 9.31 16.58
C PHE A 352 27.78 10.06 16.30
N SER A 353 28.55 10.33 17.36
CA SER A 353 29.74 11.18 17.31
C SER A 353 30.84 10.65 16.37
N ASP A 354 30.98 9.34 16.27
CA ASP A 354 31.86 8.66 15.31
C ASP A 354 31.47 8.97 13.86
N ILE A 355 30.18 8.81 13.54
CA ILE A 355 29.64 9.07 12.21
C ILE A 355 29.79 10.56 11.88
N PHE A 356 29.45 11.47 12.80
CA PHE A 356 29.57 12.90 12.55
C PHE A 356 31.01 13.40 12.50
N ALA A 357 31.95 12.81 13.26
CA ALA A 357 33.38 13.14 13.14
C ALA A 357 33.92 12.84 11.73
N ASP A 358 33.56 11.68 11.17
CA ASP A 358 33.93 11.33 9.78
C ASP A 358 33.27 12.26 8.76
N LEU A 359 32.04 12.72 9.01
CA LEU A 359 31.32 13.64 8.12
C LEU A 359 31.89 15.05 8.15
N ASP A 360 32.19 15.56 9.35
CA ASP A 360 32.74 16.90 9.56
C ASP A 360 34.17 16.98 8.98
N ALA A 361 34.94 15.89 9.08
CA ALA A 361 36.25 15.76 8.45
C ALA A 361 36.20 15.72 6.91
N ASN A 362 35.12 15.18 6.35
CA ASN A 362 34.93 14.99 4.90
C ASN A 362 33.83 15.89 4.32
N SER A 363 33.81 17.18 4.71
CA SER A 363 32.83 18.13 4.18
C SER A 363 32.99 18.30 2.66
N LEU A 364 32.10 17.64 1.90
CA LEU A 364 32.01 17.81 0.46
C LEU A 364 31.70 19.28 0.12
N PRO A 365 32.17 19.79 -1.03
CA PRO A 365 31.75 21.10 -1.51
C PRO A 365 30.23 21.11 -1.72
N PRO A 366 29.57 22.28 -1.57
CA PRO A 366 28.13 22.37 -1.72
C PRO A 366 27.66 21.94 -3.11
N ARG A 367 26.61 21.12 -3.18
CA ARG A 367 26.04 20.65 -4.45
C ARG A 367 25.58 21.83 -5.32
N PRO A 368 26.13 22.01 -6.53
CA PRO A 368 25.75 23.12 -7.39
C PRO A 368 24.35 22.91 -8.00
N LYS A 369 23.69 24.02 -8.35
CA LYS A 369 22.47 23.99 -9.16
C LYS A 369 22.81 23.69 -10.62
N ARG A 370 21.89 23.06 -11.34
CA ARG A 370 21.99 22.90 -12.79
C ARG A 370 21.81 24.24 -13.48
N SER A 371 22.68 24.50 -14.44
CA SER A 371 22.61 25.68 -15.31
C SER A 371 21.49 25.52 -16.34
N ASN A 372 20.72 26.60 -16.50
CA ASN A 372 19.72 26.70 -17.56
C ASN A 372 20.39 27.17 -18.86
N GLY A 373 19.81 26.83 -20.01
CA GLY A 373 20.32 27.21 -21.33
C GLY A 373 19.19 27.42 -22.35
N LYS A 374 19.56 27.87 -23.55
CA LYS A 374 18.61 28.08 -24.65
C LYS A 374 18.19 26.76 -25.28
N THR A 375 19.14 25.82 -25.36
CA THR A 375 18.88 24.49 -25.92
C THR A 375 18.31 23.59 -24.84
N LYS A 376 17.16 22.96 -25.12
CA LYS A 376 16.59 21.93 -24.24
C LYS A 376 17.58 20.77 -24.16
N LEU A 377 18.06 20.49 -22.96
CA LEU A 377 18.97 19.40 -22.65
C LEU A 377 18.26 18.47 -21.67
N ASP A 378 17.85 17.33 -22.18
CA ASP A 378 17.26 16.27 -21.39
C ASP A 378 18.39 15.54 -20.66
N TYR A 379 18.14 15.23 -19.38
CA TYR A 379 19.11 14.56 -18.52
C TYR A 379 18.51 13.29 -17.93
N HIS A 380 19.26 12.20 -18.07
CA HIS A 380 18.90 10.89 -17.54
C HIS A 380 20.05 10.35 -16.69
N ARG A 381 19.74 10.06 -15.42
CA ARG A 381 20.69 9.46 -14.50
C ARG A 381 20.72 7.94 -14.67
N GLY A 382 21.91 7.36 -14.81
CA GLY A 382 22.13 5.91 -14.87
C GLY A 382 22.87 5.35 -13.65
N LEU A 383 22.94 4.03 -13.57
CA LEU A 383 23.67 3.29 -12.52
C LEU A 383 25.18 3.29 -12.72
N GLN A 384 25.66 3.43 -13.97
CA GLN A 384 27.07 3.34 -14.34
C GLN A 384 27.55 4.55 -15.15
N ALA A 385 26.63 5.45 -15.52
CA ALA A 385 26.92 6.63 -16.30
C ALA A 385 25.82 7.69 -16.12
N GLU A 386 26.17 8.93 -16.41
CA GLU A 386 25.22 10.02 -16.61
C GLU A 386 24.98 10.21 -18.12
N HIS A 387 23.73 10.44 -18.50
CA HIS A 387 23.33 10.61 -19.89
C HIS A 387 22.67 11.97 -20.11
N TRP A 388 23.00 12.62 -21.22
CA TRP A 388 22.34 13.84 -21.67
C TRP A 388 21.98 13.71 -23.14
N SER A 389 20.82 14.23 -23.52
CA SER A 389 20.41 14.27 -24.92
C SER A 389 19.80 15.61 -25.28
N TRP A 390 19.99 16.01 -26.54
CA TRP A 390 19.41 17.23 -27.11
C TRP A 390 19.25 17.08 -28.62
N THR A 391 18.49 17.99 -29.22
CA THR A 391 18.24 17.99 -30.66
C THR A 391 18.47 19.37 -31.24
N ILE A 392 19.24 19.44 -32.33
CA ILE A 392 19.49 20.67 -33.09
C ILE A 392 19.35 20.30 -34.57
N ASP A 393 18.56 21.07 -35.32
CA ASP A 393 18.39 20.94 -36.78
C ASP A 393 18.07 19.50 -37.25
N GLY A 394 17.26 18.77 -36.46
CA GLY A 394 16.84 17.39 -36.77
C GLY A 394 17.89 16.31 -36.49
N ILE A 395 19.02 16.67 -35.86
CA ILE A 395 20.04 15.73 -35.40
C ILE A 395 19.92 15.55 -33.89
N GLU A 396 19.88 14.29 -33.45
CA GLU A 396 19.85 13.91 -32.04
C GLU A 396 21.28 13.67 -31.56
N TYR A 397 21.67 14.39 -30.51
CA TYR A 397 22.96 14.26 -29.85
C TYR A 397 22.78 13.57 -28.50
N GLU A 398 23.72 12.69 -28.16
CA GLU A 398 23.77 11.97 -26.88
C GLU A 398 25.18 12.08 -26.30
N ALA A 399 25.27 12.61 -25.09
CA ALA A 399 26.49 12.66 -24.31
C ALA A 399 26.41 11.66 -23.16
N VAL A 400 27.47 10.88 -22.96
CA VAL A 400 27.57 9.87 -21.90
C VAL A 400 28.86 10.10 -21.12
N TRP A 401 28.72 10.26 -19.81
CA TRP A 401 29.85 10.29 -18.89
C TRP A 401 29.81 9.03 -18.04
N ALA A 402 30.74 8.10 -18.31
CA ALA A 402 30.89 6.89 -17.51
C ALA A 402 31.40 7.27 -16.12
N HIS A 403 30.82 6.65 -15.08
CA HIS A 403 31.22 6.89 -13.71
C HIS A 403 32.67 6.43 -13.49
N PRO A 404 33.56 7.29 -12.96
CA PRO A 404 34.95 6.92 -12.67
C PRO A 404 35.08 5.79 -11.66
N SER A 405 36.28 5.23 -11.57
CA SER A 405 36.61 4.31 -10.48
C SER A 405 36.37 5.03 -9.14
N ARG A 406 35.81 4.32 -8.14
CA ARG A 406 35.43 4.90 -6.83
C ARG A 406 34.35 5.99 -6.87
N TRP A 407 33.59 6.15 -7.96
CA TRP A 407 32.45 7.08 -7.99
C TRP A 407 31.46 6.83 -6.84
N PHE A 408 31.33 5.58 -6.40
CA PHE A 408 30.48 5.12 -5.31
C PHE A 408 31.20 4.84 -3.99
N ALA A 409 32.41 5.40 -3.82
CA ALA A 409 33.09 5.31 -2.53
C ALA A 409 32.30 6.03 -1.43
N THR A 410 32.37 5.49 -0.22
CA THR A 410 31.80 6.07 1.00
C THR A 410 32.93 6.17 2.03
N PRO A 411 33.27 7.37 2.54
CA PRO A 411 32.66 8.66 2.21
C PRO A 411 32.93 9.06 0.74
N PRO A 412 32.07 9.90 0.14
CA PRO A 412 32.29 10.40 -1.20
C PRO A 412 33.55 11.30 -1.24
N GLU A 413 34.52 10.94 -2.07
CA GLU A 413 35.76 11.71 -2.28
C GLU A 413 35.74 12.39 -3.65
N PRO A 414 36.20 13.65 -3.81
CA PRO A 414 36.29 14.32 -5.11
C PRO A 414 37.06 13.47 -6.13
N ILE A 415 36.47 13.19 -7.30
CA ILE A 415 37.21 12.50 -8.36
C ILE A 415 38.14 13.51 -9.02
N THR A 416 39.45 13.30 -8.88
CA THR A 416 40.50 14.08 -9.50
C THR A 416 41.12 13.39 -10.72
N GLU A 417 40.81 12.10 -10.93
CA GLU A 417 41.26 11.35 -12.09
C GLU A 417 40.65 11.95 -13.39
N PRO A 418 41.45 12.07 -14.47
CA PRO A 418 40.93 12.53 -15.76
C PRO A 418 39.79 11.62 -16.23
N SER A 419 38.64 12.23 -16.56
CA SER A 419 37.51 11.52 -17.14
C SER A 419 36.99 12.27 -18.36
N VAL A 420 36.27 11.57 -19.25
CA VAL A 420 35.78 12.14 -20.51
C VAL A 420 34.28 11.94 -20.66
N VAL A 421 33.62 12.94 -21.24
CA VAL A 421 32.25 12.83 -21.76
C VAL A 421 32.34 12.40 -23.21
N ARG A 422 31.73 11.26 -23.55
CA ARG A 422 31.65 10.77 -24.92
C ARG A 422 30.39 11.29 -25.61
N LEU A 423 30.57 11.93 -26.75
CA LEU A 423 29.49 12.48 -27.57
C LEU A 423 29.25 11.59 -28.79
N ARG A 424 27.96 11.38 -29.09
CA ARG A 424 27.50 10.71 -30.31
C ARG A 424 26.39 11.53 -30.92
N ALA A 425 26.29 11.50 -32.25
CA ALA A 425 25.20 12.11 -32.98
C ALA A 425 24.56 11.07 -33.89
N ARG A 426 23.24 11.16 -34.05
CA ARG A 426 22.49 10.34 -34.98
C ARG A 426 21.40 11.15 -35.67
N ARG A 427 21.18 10.87 -36.94
CA ARG A 427 19.99 11.33 -37.66
C ARG A 427 18.89 10.30 -37.45
N ARG A 428 17.80 10.70 -36.80
CA ARG A 428 16.68 9.80 -36.51
C ARG A 428 15.46 10.18 -37.36
N PRO A 429 15.11 9.39 -38.39
CA PRO A 429 13.87 9.59 -39.14
C PRO A 429 12.64 9.40 -38.24
N PRO A 430 11.53 10.12 -38.50
CA PRO A 430 10.26 9.91 -37.80
C PRO A 430 9.83 8.44 -37.86
N GLY A 431 9.42 7.87 -36.72
CA GLY A 431 8.88 6.50 -36.63
C GLY A 431 9.91 5.36 -36.55
N ARG A 432 11.23 5.63 -36.59
CA ARG A 432 12.26 4.61 -36.34
C ARG A 432 12.79 4.61 -34.91
N LEU A 433 13.09 3.42 -34.39
CA LEU A 433 13.72 3.21 -33.07
C LEU A 433 15.23 3.52 -33.07
N TYR A 434 15.92 3.30 -34.20
CA TYR A 434 17.35 3.53 -34.36
C TYR A 434 17.62 4.59 -35.45
N GLY A 435 18.62 5.44 -35.24
CA GLY A 435 19.06 6.47 -36.19
C GLY A 435 20.40 6.14 -36.84
N GLU A 436 20.71 6.81 -37.94
CA GLU A 436 21.99 6.69 -38.65
C GLU A 436 23.07 7.53 -37.94
N PRO A 437 24.24 6.97 -37.59
CA PRO A 437 25.29 7.71 -36.89
C PRO A 437 25.86 8.83 -37.75
N ILE A 438 26.24 9.94 -37.12
CA ILE A 438 26.91 11.09 -37.74
C ILE A 438 28.31 11.22 -37.16
N GLU A 439 29.31 11.38 -38.03
CA GLU A 439 30.68 11.69 -37.61
C GLU A 439 30.78 13.09 -37.02
N LEU A 440 31.47 13.21 -35.89
CA LEU A 440 31.65 14.45 -35.16
C LEU A 440 33.11 14.91 -35.26
N PRO A 441 33.37 16.23 -35.38
CA PRO A 441 34.71 16.81 -35.25
C PRO A 441 35.40 16.44 -33.93
N VAL A 442 34.63 16.33 -32.84
CA VAL A 442 35.12 15.93 -31.52
C VAL A 442 34.11 14.97 -30.87
N THR A 443 34.57 13.78 -30.50
CA THR A 443 33.76 12.73 -29.89
C THR A 443 33.98 12.57 -28.39
N GLU A 444 35.03 13.17 -27.83
CA GLU A 444 35.36 13.10 -26.39
C GLU A 444 35.74 14.48 -25.84
N PHE A 445 35.19 14.84 -24.69
CA PHE A 445 35.50 16.08 -23.98
C PHE A 445 36.03 15.77 -22.58
N ALA A 446 37.20 16.32 -22.24
CA ALA A 446 37.76 16.18 -20.91
C ALA A 446 36.90 16.90 -19.87
N VAL A 447 36.59 16.21 -18.78
CA VAL A 447 35.93 16.81 -17.62
C VAL A 447 36.99 17.54 -16.80
N THR A 448 36.80 18.83 -16.58
CA THR A 448 37.76 19.69 -15.88
C THR A 448 37.48 19.76 -14.38
N GLY A 449 38.53 19.73 -13.57
CA GLY A 449 38.47 19.94 -12.13
C GLY A 449 38.00 18.71 -11.34
N PRO A 450 38.07 18.77 -10.00
CA PRO A 450 37.56 17.70 -9.16
C PRO A 450 36.05 17.58 -9.28
N VAL A 451 35.54 16.37 -9.54
CA VAL A 451 34.10 16.11 -9.64
C VAL A 451 33.58 15.51 -8.34
N CYS A 452 32.77 16.26 -7.62
CA CYS A 452 32.03 15.82 -6.45
C CYS A 452 30.59 15.46 -6.80
N TRP A 453 29.98 16.16 -7.76
CA TRP A 453 28.54 16.06 -8.07
C TRP A 453 28.28 15.84 -9.56
N PRO A 454 27.27 15.03 -9.95
CA PRO A 454 26.84 14.92 -11.35
C PRO A 454 26.50 16.28 -11.99
N GLU A 455 26.02 17.23 -11.19
CA GLU A 455 25.66 18.58 -11.64
C GLU A 455 26.86 19.39 -12.15
N GLU A 456 28.08 19.11 -11.70
CA GLU A 456 29.29 19.78 -12.20
C GLU A 456 29.56 19.37 -13.65
N VAL A 457 29.47 18.07 -13.93
CA VAL A 457 29.58 17.54 -15.31
C VAL A 457 28.41 18.01 -16.16
N HIS A 458 27.18 18.03 -15.61
CA HIS A 458 26.02 18.59 -16.31
C HIS A 458 26.27 20.05 -16.74
N ASN A 459 26.85 20.87 -15.87
CA ASN A 459 27.14 22.26 -16.18
C ASN A 459 28.25 22.41 -17.22
N GLN A 460 29.24 21.53 -17.25
CA GLN A 460 30.24 21.49 -18.33
C GLN A 460 29.62 21.05 -19.67
N VAL A 461 28.76 20.02 -19.66
CA VAL A 461 27.99 19.61 -20.85
C VAL A 461 27.08 20.73 -21.33
N ARG A 462 26.48 21.52 -20.42
CA ARG A 462 25.70 22.70 -20.81
C ARG A 462 26.54 23.71 -21.59
N VAL A 463 27.72 24.06 -21.07
CA VAL A 463 28.64 24.99 -21.75
C VAL A 463 29.02 24.46 -23.13
N LEU A 464 29.29 23.15 -23.23
CA LEU A 464 29.54 22.47 -24.51
C LEU A 464 28.36 22.64 -25.49
N VAL A 465 27.15 22.31 -25.05
CA VAL A 465 25.92 22.34 -25.87
C VAL A 465 25.70 23.74 -26.44
N GLU A 466 25.88 24.78 -25.62
CA GLU A 466 25.66 26.18 -26.01
C GLU A 466 26.80 26.75 -26.86
N SER A 467 28.05 26.32 -26.65
CA SER A 467 29.20 26.77 -27.46
C SER A 467 29.24 26.13 -28.85
N ARG A 468 28.56 24.98 -29.03
CA ARG A 468 28.46 24.23 -30.29
C ARG A 468 29.81 23.81 -30.87
N THR A 469 30.84 23.66 -30.03
CA THR A 469 32.21 23.30 -30.44
C THR A 469 32.36 21.91 -31.04
N TYR A 470 31.35 21.05 -30.91
CA TYR A 470 31.25 19.72 -31.50
C TYR A 470 30.58 19.71 -32.88
N LEU A 471 30.13 20.86 -33.38
CA LEU A 471 29.61 21.00 -34.74
C LEU A 471 30.77 21.37 -35.67
N PRO A 472 30.75 20.94 -36.95
CA PRO A 472 31.67 21.47 -37.93
C PRO A 472 31.52 22.99 -38.01
N ALA A 473 32.63 23.72 -38.17
CA ALA A 473 32.56 25.15 -38.48
C ALA A 473 31.70 25.32 -39.74
N ALA A 474 30.67 26.17 -39.64
CA ALA A 474 29.72 26.42 -40.71
C ALA A 474 30.39 27.00 -41.96
#